data_AF-A0A847WKC8-F1
#
_entry.id   AF-A0A847WKC8-F1
#
_cell.length_a   1.000
_cell.length_b   1.000
_cell.length_c   1.000
_cell.angle_alpha   90.00
_cell.angle_beta   90.00
_cell.angle_gamma   90.00
#
_symmetry.space_group_name_H-M   'P 1'
#
loop_
_entity.id
_entity.type
_entity.pdbx_description
1 polymer ?
#
loop_
_entity_poly.entity_id
_entity_poly.type
_entity_poly.pdbx_seq_one_letter_code
_entity_poly.pdbx_strand_id
1 'polypeptide(L)'
;MTSYTKLLNNLEALKLEKIRSYLPNYIGEITEKELPFTEALLHLTEQELEFRKERASKIQISVSAFPFEKTLADFDFGFQPSINKSQLLDLQSLRFLENKENILFYGPSGVGKTHLA
;
A
#
# COMPACT_ATOMS: atom_id res chain seq x y z
N MET A 1 19.56 31.78 10.63
CA MET A 1 18.81 30.63 10.07
C MET A 1 17.34 31.01 10.11
N THR A 2 16.64 31.02 8.97
CA THR A 2 15.22 31.44 8.91
C THR A 2 14.31 30.38 9.52
N SER A 3 13.12 30.77 9.99
CA SER A 3 12.13 29.82 10.53
C SER A 3 11.75 28.74 9.53
N TYR A 4 11.70 29.09 8.24
CA TYR A 4 11.47 28.15 7.14
C TYR A 4 12.56 27.07 7.04
N THR A 5 13.84 27.46 7.10
CA THR A 5 14.94 26.49 7.07
C THR A 5 14.93 25.57 8.29
N LYS A 6 14.61 26.09 9.48
CA LYS A 6 14.45 25.27 10.69
C LYS A 6 13.32 24.25 10.54
N LEU A 7 12.19 24.65 9.95
CA LEU A 7 11.07 23.74 9.68
C LEU A 7 11.47 22.62 8.72
N LEU A 8 12.15 22.93 7.60
CA LEU A 8 12.61 21.90 6.66
C LEU A 8 13.58 20.90 7.34
N ASN A 9 14.49 21.38 8.18
CA ASN A 9 15.41 20.53 8.94
C ASN A 9 14.66 19.64 9.95
N ASN A 10 13.64 20.16 10.62
CA ASN A 10 12.81 19.38 11.54
C ASN A 10 12.04 18.27 10.79
N LEU A 11 11.46 18.60 9.63
CA LEU A 11 10.74 17.62 8.80
C LEU A 11 11.66 16.51 8.30
N GLU A 12 12.90 16.87 7.94
CA GLU A 12 13.94 15.90 7.58
C GLU A 12 14.31 14.99 8.76
N ALA A 13 14.55 15.55 9.95
CA ALA A 13 14.88 14.79 11.15
C ALA A 13 13.74 13.85 11.58
N LEU A 14 12.48 14.26 11.40
CA LEU A 14 11.29 13.46 11.67
C LEU A 14 10.95 12.45 10.57
N LYS A 15 11.72 12.43 9.46
CA LYS A 15 11.47 11.61 8.27
C LYS A 15 10.08 11.84 7.67
N LEU A 16 9.65 13.10 7.61
CA LEU A 16 8.40 13.55 6.98
C LEU A 16 8.71 14.03 5.55
N GLU A 17 9.15 13.09 4.71
CA GLU A 17 9.72 13.34 3.39
C GLU A 17 8.71 14.03 2.45
N LYS A 18 7.44 13.60 2.46
CA LYS A 18 6.41 14.17 1.60
C LYS A 18 5.99 15.53 2.11
N ILE A 19 5.78 15.69 3.42
CA ILE A 19 5.45 17.01 3.96
C ILE A 19 6.53 18.02 3.56
N ARG A 20 7.81 17.66 3.67
CA ARG A 20 8.93 18.51 3.26
C ARG A 20 8.89 18.88 1.77
N SER A 21 8.58 17.94 0.88
CA SER A 21 8.53 18.20 -0.57
C SER A 21 7.31 19.01 -1.00
N TYR A 22 6.16 18.83 -0.34
CA TYR A 22 4.91 19.51 -0.70
C TYR A 22 4.74 20.87 -0.03
N LEU A 23 5.43 21.12 1.09
CA LEU A 23 5.35 22.37 1.84
C LEU A 23 5.50 23.65 0.99
N PRO A 24 6.45 23.77 0.03
CA PRO A 24 6.58 24.98 -0.77
C PRO A 24 5.36 25.27 -1.65
N ASN A 25 4.81 24.22 -2.27
CA ASN A 25 3.61 24.33 -3.11
C ASN A 25 2.40 24.70 -2.26
N TYR A 26 2.30 24.11 -1.07
CA TYR A 26 1.18 24.34 -0.16
C TYR A 26 1.16 25.75 0.43
N ILE A 27 2.32 26.36 0.67
CA ILE A 27 2.40 27.77 1.10
C ILE A 27 1.78 28.70 0.04
N GLY A 28 1.99 28.41 -1.25
CA GLY A 28 1.33 29.12 -2.34
C GLY A 28 -0.18 28.96 -2.30
N GLU A 29 -0.66 27.71 -2.17
CA GLU A 29 -2.09 27.41 -2.17
C GLU A 29 -2.85 27.97 -0.97
N ILE A 30 -2.26 27.99 0.24
CA ILE A 30 -2.87 28.62 1.42
C ILE A 30 -3.07 30.12 1.19
N THR A 31 -2.10 30.77 0.54
CA THR A 31 -2.14 32.21 0.29
C THR A 31 -3.19 32.57 -0.76
N GLU A 32 -3.40 31.71 -1.76
CA GLU A 32 -4.39 31.95 -2.83
C GLU A 32 -5.82 31.52 -2.48
N LYS A 33 -5.98 30.43 -1.71
CA LYS A 33 -7.28 29.78 -1.47
C LYS A 33 -7.85 30.03 -0.07
N GLU A 34 -7.20 30.82 0.77
CA GLU A 34 -7.58 31.06 2.18
C GLU A 34 -7.89 29.77 2.96
N LEU A 35 -7.16 28.69 2.66
CA LEU A 35 -7.35 27.39 3.31
C LEU A 35 -7.08 27.50 4.82
N PRO A 36 -7.98 27.00 5.68
CA PRO A 36 -7.72 26.90 7.11
C PRO A 36 -6.44 26.09 7.37
N PHE A 37 -5.62 26.57 8.31
CA PHE A 37 -4.37 25.90 8.68
C PHE A 37 -4.55 24.41 9.03
N THR A 38 -5.66 24.07 9.68
CA THR A 38 -6.00 22.69 10.05
C THR A 38 -6.24 21.80 8.84
N GLU A 39 -6.91 22.30 7.81
CA GLU A 39 -7.14 21.55 6.57
C GLU A 39 -5.84 21.36 5.79
N ALA A 40 -5.01 22.41 5.74
CA ALA A 40 -3.70 22.32 5.10
C ALA A 40 -2.78 21.31 5.78
N LEU A 41 -2.74 21.32 7.12
CA LEU A 41 -1.97 20.36 7.88
C LEU A 41 -2.51 18.94 7.71
N LEU A 42 -3.83 18.77 7.70
CA LEU A 42 -4.47 17.47 7.45
C LEU A 42 -4.02 16.90 6.11
N HIS A 43 -4.15 17.68 5.03
CA HIS A 43 -3.77 17.22 3.69
C HIS A 43 -2.28 16.85 3.60
N LEU A 44 -1.38 17.66 4.18
CA LEU A 44 0.04 17.32 4.24
C LEU A 44 0.28 16.00 4.98
N THR A 45 -0.42 15.76 6.10
CA THR A 45 -0.30 14.50 6.85
C THR A 45 -0.89 13.30 6.11
N GLU A 46 -1.97 13.47 5.35
CA GLU A 46 -2.56 12.42 4.54
C GLU A 46 -1.60 11.95 3.44
N GLN A 47 -0.95 12.89 2.75
CA GLN A 47 0.06 12.60 1.73
C GLN A 47 1.26 11.82 2.29
N GLU A 48 1.69 12.16 3.52
CA GLU A 48 2.76 11.44 4.21
C GLU A 48 2.33 10.03 4.63
N LEU A 49 1.10 9.86 5.13
CA LEU A 49 0.55 8.55 5.50
C LEU A 49 0.42 7.63 4.29
N GLU A 50 -0.08 8.14 3.16
CA GLU A 50 -0.20 7.39 1.91
C GLU A 50 1.17 6.89 1.43
N PHE A 51 2.16 7.79 1.37
CA PHE A 51 3.54 7.41 1.01
C PHE A 51 4.14 6.36 1.93
N ARG A 52 3.92 6.47 3.25
CA ARG A 52 4.39 5.46 4.21
C ARG A 52 3.73 4.10 3.99
N LYS A 53 2.42 4.08 3.70
CA LYS A 53 1.69 2.84 3.38
C LYS A 53 2.22 2.19 2.11
N GLU A 54 2.42 2.96 1.05
CA GLU A 54 2.98 2.46 -0.21
C GLU A 54 4.39 1.89 -0.02
N ARG A 55 5.25 2.63 0.70
CA ARG A 55 6.61 2.20 0.99
C ARG A 55 6.65 0.92 1.82
N ALA A 56 5.80 0.81 2.84
CA ALA A 56 5.68 -0.39 3.66
C ALA A 56 5.24 -1.59 2.81
N SER A 57 4.23 -1.41 1.95
CA SER A 57 3.76 -2.45 1.02
C SER A 57 4.88 -2.92 0.08
N LYS A 58 5.60 -1.99 -0.55
CA LYS A 58 6.73 -2.32 -1.44
C LYS A 58 7.86 -3.07 -0.72
N ILE A 59 8.19 -2.66 0.50
CA ILE A 59 9.19 -3.35 1.33
C ILE A 59 8.70 -4.75 1.70
N GLN A 60 7.43 -4.90 2.06
CA GLN A 60 6.88 -6.21 2.42
C GLN A 60 6.94 -7.17 1.23
N ILE A 61 6.58 -6.71 0.03
CA ILE A 61 6.73 -7.49 -1.21
C ILE A 61 8.20 -7.86 -1.46
N SER A 62 9.13 -6.90 -1.36
CA SER A 62 10.55 -7.16 -1.64
C SER A 62 11.20 -8.10 -0.63
N VAL A 63 10.82 -8.03 0.65
CA VAL A 63 11.33 -8.91 1.72
C VAL A 63 10.72 -10.31 1.66
N SER A 64 9.53 -10.47 1.04
CA SER A 64 8.87 -11.77 0.89
C SER A 64 9.63 -12.73 -0.05
N ALA A 65 10.61 -12.23 -0.81
CA ALA A 65 11.49 -13.03 -1.68
C ALA A 65 10.71 -13.97 -2.64
N PHE A 66 9.53 -13.55 -3.10
CA PHE A 66 8.77 -14.31 -4.09
C PHE A 66 9.59 -14.47 -5.38
N PRO A 67 9.65 -15.69 -5.97
CA PRO A 67 10.41 -15.92 -7.19
C PRO A 67 9.82 -15.16 -8.39
N PHE A 68 8.52 -14.85 -8.35
CA PHE A 68 7.79 -14.07 -9.36
C PHE A 68 6.66 -13.29 -8.69
N GLU A 69 6.38 -12.08 -9.14
CA GLU A 69 5.13 -11.38 -8.79
C GLU A 69 3.98 -12.03 -9.57
N LYS A 70 3.10 -12.73 -8.86
CA LYS A 70 1.89 -13.35 -9.41
C LYS A 70 0.70 -12.95 -8.55
N THR A 71 -0.33 -12.42 -9.19
CA THR A 71 -1.59 -12.06 -8.55
C THR A 71 -2.65 -13.11 -8.84
N LEU A 72 -3.76 -13.09 -8.09
CA LEU A 72 -4.89 -13.95 -8.38
C LEU A 72 -5.50 -13.68 -9.78
N ALA A 73 -5.37 -12.47 -10.28
CA ALA A 73 -5.83 -12.10 -11.63
C ALA A 73 -5.01 -12.79 -12.73
N ASP A 74 -3.75 -13.15 -12.43
CA ASP A 74 -2.88 -13.88 -13.36
C ASP A 74 -3.14 -15.39 -13.37
N PHE A 75 -4.04 -15.90 -12.52
CA PHE A 75 -4.31 -17.33 -12.41
C PHE A 75 -5.13 -17.82 -13.60
N ASP A 76 -4.59 -18.79 -14.35
CA ASP A 76 -5.29 -19.42 -15.46
C ASP A 76 -6.24 -20.51 -14.95
N PHE A 77 -7.52 -20.16 -14.84
CA PHE A 77 -8.58 -21.12 -14.48
C PHE A 77 -8.83 -22.19 -15.55
N GLY A 78 -8.39 -21.97 -16.80
CA GLY A 78 -8.42 -22.99 -17.86
C GLY A 78 -7.35 -24.05 -17.65
N PHE A 79 -6.20 -23.67 -17.08
CA PHE A 79 -5.13 -24.60 -16.71
C PHE A 79 -5.53 -25.55 -15.56
N GLN A 80 -6.33 -25.06 -14.60
CA GLN A 80 -6.87 -25.88 -13.51
C GLN A 80 -8.42 -25.78 -13.44
N PRO A 81 -9.15 -26.56 -14.25
CA PRO A 81 -10.60 -26.45 -14.35
C PRO A 81 -11.36 -27.04 -13.15
N SER A 82 -10.71 -27.83 -12.29
CA SER A 82 -11.37 -28.42 -11.11
C SER A 82 -11.53 -27.44 -9.95
N ILE A 83 -10.89 -26.27 -10.00
CA ILE A 83 -11.00 -25.25 -8.95
C ILE A 83 -12.30 -24.45 -9.13
N ASN A 84 -13.02 -24.26 -8.04
CA ASN A 84 -14.18 -23.37 -8.02
C ASN A 84 -13.73 -21.91 -8.07
N LYS A 85 -13.83 -21.29 -9.24
CA LYS A 85 -13.49 -19.89 -9.47
C LYS A 85 -14.18 -18.93 -8.50
N SER A 86 -15.47 -19.16 -8.18
CA SER A 86 -16.21 -18.29 -7.26
C SER A 86 -15.65 -18.34 -5.85
N GLN A 87 -15.29 -19.53 -5.35
CA GLN A 87 -14.67 -19.67 -4.03
C GLN A 87 -13.29 -19.03 -3.99
N LEU A 88 -12.50 -19.19 -5.05
CA LEU A 88 -11.17 -18.57 -5.12
C LEU A 88 -11.25 -17.04 -5.13
N LEU A 89 -12.19 -16.47 -5.89
CA LEU A 89 -12.42 -15.02 -5.91
C LEU A 89 -12.97 -14.51 -4.58
N ASP A 90 -13.72 -15.32 -3.84
CA ASP A 90 -14.17 -14.97 -2.49
C ASP A 90 -13.01 -14.67 -1.54
N LEU A 91 -11.87 -15.36 -1.70
CA LEU A 91 -10.66 -15.13 -0.91
C LEU A 91 -10.10 -13.71 -1.09
N GLN A 92 -10.38 -13.03 -2.20
CA GLN A 92 -9.98 -11.62 -2.40
C GLN A 92 -10.65 -10.68 -1.38
N SER A 93 -11.80 -11.08 -0.82
CA SER A 93 -12.47 -10.30 0.22
C SER A 93 -11.74 -10.31 1.56
N LEU A 94 -10.77 -11.22 1.74
CA LEU A 94 -10.04 -11.45 2.99
C LEU A 94 -10.92 -11.83 4.20
N ARG A 95 -12.20 -12.17 3.99
CA ARG A 95 -13.14 -12.58 5.07
C ARG A 95 -12.63 -13.73 5.92
N PHE A 96 -11.87 -14.65 5.35
CA PHE A 96 -11.26 -15.76 6.08
C PHE A 96 -10.33 -15.30 7.21
N LEU A 97 -9.72 -14.10 7.09
CA LEU A 97 -8.90 -13.52 8.17
C LEU A 97 -9.77 -13.10 9.36
N GLU A 98 -10.91 -12.46 9.09
CA GLU A 98 -11.88 -12.03 10.12
C GLU A 98 -12.48 -13.26 10.83
N ASN A 99 -12.82 -14.28 10.06
CA ASN A 99 -13.38 -15.54 10.56
C ASN A 99 -12.34 -16.46 11.21
N LYS A 100 -11.04 -16.13 11.11
CA LYS A 100 -9.92 -16.97 11.57
C LYS A 100 -9.94 -18.37 10.96
N GLU A 101 -10.27 -18.44 9.68
CA GLU A 101 -10.33 -19.66 8.89
C GLU A 101 -8.98 -19.95 8.23
N ASN A 102 -8.60 -21.23 8.19
CA ASN A 102 -7.40 -21.68 7.49
C ASN A 102 -7.74 -22.06 6.05
N ILE A 103 -6.92 -21.59 5.10
CA ILE A 103 -7.03 -21.99 3.69
C ILE A 103 -5.96 -23.04 3.41
N LEU A 104 -6.39 -24.19 2.86
CA LEU A 104 -5.48 -25.26 2.44
C LEU A 104 -5.66 -25.55 0.95
N PHE A 105 -4.62 -25.25 0.16
CA PHE A 105 -4.55 -25.72 -1.23
C PHE A 105 -3.96 -27.13 -1.28
N TYR A 106 -4.78 -28.12 -1.58
CA TYR A 106 -4.39 -29.54 -1.65
C TYR A 106 -4.51 -30.10 -3.07
N GLY A 107 -3.49 -30.86 -3.51
CA GLY A 107 -3.51 -31.54 -4.81
C GLY A 107 -2.11 -31.91 -5.34
N PRO A 108 -2.04 -32.66 -6.47
CA PRO A 108 -0.79 -33.12 -7.08
C PRO A 108 0.19 -31.99 -7.40
N SER A 109 1.50 -32.29 -7.53
CA SER A 109 2.48 -31.26 -7.91
C SER A 109 2.17 -30.66 -9.29
N GLY A 110 2.54 -29.39 -9.52
CA GLY A 110 2.39 -28.72 -10.80
C GLY A 110 0.99 -28.16 -11.12
N VAL A 111 0.00 -28.30 -10.25
CA VAL A 111 -1.39 -27.86 -10.51
C VAL A 111 -1.70 -26.40 -10.16
N GLY A 112 -0.68 -25.54 -10.04
CA GLY A 112 -0.86 -24.11 -9.75
C GLY A 112 -0.94 -23.71 -8.27
N LYS A 113 -0.70 -24.63 -7.32
CA LYS A 113 -0.76 -24.34 -5.87
C LYS A 113 0.19 -23.21 -5.42
N THR A 114 1.41 -23.18 -5.94
CA THR A 114 2.41 -22.14 -5.63
C THR A 114 2.06 -20.76 -6.20
N HIS A 115 1.14 -20.67 -7.16
CA HIS A 115 0.61 -19.38 -7.62
C HIS A 115 -0.41 -18.85 -6.61
N LEU A 116 -1.22 -19.73 -6.02
CA LEU A 116 -2.34 -19.37 -5.17
C LEU A 116 -1.96 -19.08 -3.71
N ALA A 117 -0.82 -19.60 -3.24
CA ALA A 117 -0.30 -19.44 -1.88
C ALA A 117 0.86 -18.44 -1.86
#